data_AF-A0A929KH58-F1
#
_entry.id   AF-A0A929KH58-F1
#
_cell.length_a   1.000
_cell.length_b   1.000
_cell.length_c   1.000
_cell.angle_alpha   90.00
_cell.angle_beta   90.00
_cell.angle_gamma   90.00
#
_symmetry.space_group_name_H-M   'P 1'
#
loop_
_entity.id
_entity.type
_entity.pdbx_description
1 polymer ?
#
loop_
_entity_poly.entity_id
_entity_poly.type
_entity_poly.pdbx_seq_one_letter_code
_entity_poly.pdbx_strand_id
1 'polypeptide(L)'
;MIQRVQSIWLLLATLTLISLLFLPLITKNVDATAYSIYTNGLHQKTNAASGNGLIIEPFLPLMIANIALAAICFFNIFAFKNRSAQKRIAAVSIVLVLVLAGWSSVYGQHLPGGLTNASVGSGAILLLLAIIFCALAIRGIRKDEQLLRSADRLR
;
A
#
# COMPACT_ATOMS: atom_id res chain seq x y z
N MET A 1 1.47 -19.92 -18.85
CA MET A 1 0.06 -19.47 -18.92
C MET A 1 -0.19 -18.42 -17.84
N ILE A 2 -0.04 -17.14 -18.19
CA ILE A 2 -0.17 -15.98 -17.28
C ILE A 2 -1.64 -15.56 -17.05
N GLN A 3 -2.60 -16.13 -17.79
CA GLN A 3 -4.03 -15.85 -17.68
C GLN A 3 -4.72 -16.61 -16.54
N ARG A 4 -4.35 -16.30 -15.30
CA ARG A 4 -5.15 -16.69 -14.13
C ARG A 4 -5.62 -15.41 -13.45
N VAL A 5 -6.87 -15.34 -13.04
CA VAL A 5 -7.48 -14.16 -12.40
C VAL A 5 -6.66 -13.67 -11.18
N GLN A 6 -5.86 -14.53 -10.55
CA GLN A 6 -4.93 -14.16 -9.48
C GLN A 6 -3.85 -13.12 -9.88
N SER A 7 -3.32 -13.16 -11.10
CA SER A 7 -2.28 -12.21 -11.55
C SER A 7 -2.87 -10.82 -11.73
N ILE A 8 -4.14 -10.71 -12.13
CA ILE A 8 -4.89 -9.45 -12.26
C ILE A 8 -5.06 -8.79 -10.89
N TRP A 9 -5.46 -9.56 -9.87
CA TRP A 9 -5.59 -9.03 -8.51
C TRP A 9 -4.26 -8.56 -7.92
N LEU A 10 -3.18 -9.32 -8.13
CA LEU A 10 -1.83 -8.90 -7.72
C LEU A 10 -1.37 -7.65 -8.47
N LEU A 11 -1.65 -7.55 -9.77
CA LEU A 11 -1.32 -6.36 -10.57
C LEU A 11 -2.07 -5.12 -10.08
N LEU A 12 -3.37 -5.25 -9.77
CA LEU A 12 -4.17 -4.17 -9.17
C LEU A 12 -3.63 -3.76 -7.78
N ALA A 13 -3.19 -4.72 -6.96
CA ALA A 13 -2.52 -4.44 -5.70
C ALA A 13 -1.21 -3.65 -5.92
N THR A 14 -0.42 -4.04 -6.91
CA THR A 14 0.81 -3.32 -7.27
C THR A 14 0.52 -1.89 -7.73
N LEU A 15 -0.46 -1.71 -8.62
CA LEU A 15 -0.87 -0.40 -9.12
C LEU A 15 -1.33 0.52 -7.99
N THR A 16 -2.15 0.01 -7.06
CA THR A 16 -2.61 0.79 -5.91
C THR A 16 -1.47 1.19 -4.98
N LEU A 17 -0.50 0.31 -4.73
CA LEU A 17 0.70 0.64 -3.94
C LEU A 17 1.62 1.66 -4.62
N ILE A 18 1.71 1.62 -5.96
CA ILE A 18 2.43 2.65 -6.74
C ILE A 18 1.68 3.98 -6.66
N SER A 19 0.36 4.00 -6.86
CA SER A 19 -0.45 5.21 -6.72
C SER A 19 -0.35 5.82 -5.33
N LEU A 20 -0.22 4.99 -4.28
CA LEU A 20 -0.01 5.46 -2.91
C LEU A 20 1.19 6.40 -2.76
N LEU A 21 2.26 6.23 -3.56
CA LEU A 21 3.42 7.13 -3.51
C LEU A 21 3.07 8.58 -3.81
N PHE A 22 2.00 8.82 -4.58
CA PHE A 22 1.56 10.14 -5.02
C PHE A 22 0.38 10.69 -4.20
N LEU A 23 -0.21 9.89 -3.31
CA LEU A 23 -1.39 10.28 -2.54
C LEU A 23 -1.06 10.49 -1.05
N PRO A 24 -1.61 11.54 -0.42
CA PRO A 24 -1.39 11.78 1.00
C PRO A 24 -2.16 10.74 1.83
N LEU A 25 -1.49 10.18 2.83
CA LEU A 25 -2.07 9.25 3.81
C LEU A 25 -2.85 10.01 4.88
N ILE A 26 -2.31 11.14 5.34
CA ILE A 26 -2.89 11.99 6.36
C ILE A 26 -2.75 13.44 5.90
N THR A 27 -3.83 14.21 5.98
CA THR A 27 -3.80 15.65 5.71
C THR A 27 -4.26 16.39 6.96
N LYS A 28 -3.53 17.43 7.35
CA LYS A 28 -3.85 18.26 8.50
C LYS A 28 -3.68 19.71 8.09
N ASN A 29 -4.68 20.53 8.38
CA ASN A 29 -4.58 21.97 8.22
C ASN A 29 -4.52 22.58 9.62
N VAL A 30 -3.46 23.34 9.90
CA VAL A 30 -3.36 24.14 11.14
C VAL A 30 -3.18 25.58 10.72
N ASP A 31 -4.12 26.43 11.11
CA ASP A 31 -4.19 27.86 10.83
C ASP A 31 -4.10 28.23 9.34
N ALA A 32 -2.89 28.27 8.77
CA ALA A 32 -2.60 28.59 7.36
C ALA A 32 -1.55 27.65 6.70
N THR A 33 -1.13 26.60 7.40
CA THR A 33 -0.16 25.61 6.93
C THR A 33 -0.84 24.25 6.74
N ALA A 34 -0.76 23.72 5.51
CA ALA A 34 -1.25 22.40 5.17
C ALA A 34 -0.09 21.40 5.31
N TYR A 35 -0.24 20.47 6.24
CA TYR A 35 0.65 19.33 6.43
C TYR A 35 0.04 18.11 5.73
N SER A 36 0.72 17.58 4.74
CA SER A 36 0.35 16.32 4.09
C SER A 36 1.45 15.29 4.28
N ILE A 37 1.10 14.18 4.91
CA ILE A 37 2.00 13.04 5.10
C ILE A 37 1.83 12.13 3.90
N TYR A 38 2.88 12.03 3.09
CA TYR A 38 3.00 11.06 2.03
C TYR A 38 3.89 9.91 2.48
N THR A 39 3.82 8.80 1.74
CA THR A 39 4.77 7.70 1.88
C THR A 39 6.22 8.13 1.57
N ASN A 40 6.41 9.21 0.82
CA ASN A 40 7.72 9.78 0.48
C ASN A 40 8.25 10.78 1.55
N GLY A 41 7.38 11.25 2.45
CA GLY A 41 7.76 12.27 3.42
C GLY A 41 6.63 13.23 3.74
N LEU A 42 6.96 14.19 4.59
CA LEU A 42 6.04 15.21 5.03
C LEU A 42 6.18 16.43 4.11
N HIS A 43 5.08 16.80 3.46
CA HIS A 43 4.99 18.00 2.64
C HIS A 43 4.26 19.04 3.47
N GLN A 44 4.97 20.09 3.87
CA GLN A 44 4.41 21.25 4.54
C GLN A 44 4.26 22.36 3.51
N LYS A 45 3.01 22.72 3.20
CA LYS A 45 2.69 23.88 2.37
C LYS A 45 2.29 25.02 3.29
N THR A 46 3.13 26.04 3.37
CA THR A 46 2.83 27.26 4.12
C THR A 46 2.25 28.31 3.17
N ASN A 47 1.09 28.88 3.51
CA ASN A 47 0.58 30.08 2.86
C ASN A 47 0.91 31.27 3.75
N ALA A 48 2.14 31.80 3.64
CA ALA A 48 2.52 33.06 4.27
C ALA A 48 2.30 34.21 3.28
N ALA A 49 1.92 35.39 3.76
CA ALA A 49 1.69 36.60 2.97
C ALA A 49 2.93 37.08 2.16
N SER A 50 4.09 36.45 2.32
CA SER A 50 5.37 36.80 1.68
C SER A 50 5.96 35.68 0.81
N GLY A 51 5.17 34.68 0.42
CA GLY A 51 5.57 33.66 -0.56
C GLY A 51 5.19 32.24 -0.16
N ASN A 52 4.94 31.39 -1.17
CA ASN A 52 4.60 29.98 -0.99
C ASN A 52 5.87 29.18 -0.65
N GLY A 53 6.06 28.83 0.63
CA GLY A 53 7.10 27.89 1.05
C GLY A 53 6.58 26.45 1.07
N LEU A 54 7.17 25.58 0.25
CA LEU A 54 7.00 24.12 0.31
C LEU A 54 8.23 23.52 1.02
N ILE A 55 8.06 23.10 2.27
CA ILE A 55 9.10 22.38 3.02
C ILE A 55 8.78 20.90 2.89
N ILE A 56 9.72 20.14 2.31
CA ILE A 56 9.59 18.70 2.12
C ILE A 56 10.60 18.04 3.06
N GLU A 57 10.11 17.36 4.08
CA GLU A 57 10.93 16.53 4.95
C GLU A 57 10.85 15.08 4.47
N PRO A 58 11.86 14.58 3.74
CA PRO A 58 11.81 13.25 3.16
C PRO A 58 11.91 12.19 4.26
N PHE A 59 11.01 11.22 4.22
CA PHE A 59 11.06 10.07 5.11
C PHE A 59 11.40 8.81 4.31
N LEU A 60 12.70 8.67 4.03
CA LEU A 60 13.29 7.58 3.24
C LEU A 60 12.83 6.17 3.67
N PRO A 61 12.75 5.81 4.97
CA PRO A 61 12.40 4.45 5.38
C PRO A 61 11.00 4.00 4.92
N LEU A 62 9.98 4.87 5.04
CA LEU A 62 8.61 4.54 4.64
C LEU A 62 8.48 4.48 3.11
N MET A 63 9.23 5.32 2.40
CA MET A 63 9.27 5.28 0.93
C MET A 63 9.84 3.95 0.44
N ILE A 64 10.99 3.55 0.98
CA ILE A 64 11.65 2.29 0.62
C ILE A 64 10.75 1.11 0.95
N ALA A 65 10.08 1.13 2.12
CA ALA A 65 9.15 0.07 2.49
C ALA A 65 7.98 -0.06 1.50
N ASN A 66 7.38 1.06 1.07
CA ASN A 66 6.28 1.01 0.10
C ASN A 66 6.73 0.55 -1.29
N ILE A 67 7.88 1.03 -1.77
CA ILE A 67 8.46 0.60 -3.05
C ILE A 67 8.80 -0.89 -3.01
N ALA A 68 9.42 -1.35 -1.93
CA ALA A 68 9.72 -2.77 -1.73
C ALA A 68 8.44 -3.61 -1.73
N LEU A 69 7.38 -3.14 -1.10
CA LEU A 69 6.09 -3.84 -1.06
C LEU A 69 5.43 -3.94 -2.44
N ALA A 70 5.45 -2.85 -3.21
CA ALA A 70 4.99 -2.85 -4.60
C ALA A 70 5.82 -3.83 -5.45
N ALA A 71 7.15 -3.82 -5.30
CA ALA A 71 8.03 -4.76 -5.99
C ALA A 71 7.72 -6.21 -5.61
N ILE A 72 7.52 -6.52 -4.33
CA ILE A 72 7.14 -7.86 -3.86
C ILE A 72 5.84 -8.31 -4.53
N CYS A 73 4.79 -7.48 -4.54
CA CYS A 73 3.52 -7.79 -5.20
C CYS A 73 3.71 -8.02 -6.71
N PHE A 74 4.53 -7.22 -7.37
CA PHE A 74 4.85 -7.36 -8.79
C PHE A 74 5.59 -8.67 -9.09
N PHE A 75 6.67 -8.97 -8.37
CA PHE A 75 7.42 -10.22 -8.52
C PHE A 75 6.55 -11.45 -8.20
N ASN A 76 5.61 -11.31 -7.26
CA ASN A 76 4.68 -12.38 -6.93
C ASN A 76 3.74 -12.77 -8.09
N ILE A 77 3.57 -11.92 -9.10
CA ILE A 77 2.85 -12.25 -10.34
C ILE A 77 3.58 -13.35 -11.12
N PHE A 78 4.92 -13.26 -11.17
CA PHE A 78 5.78 -14.21 -11.89
C PHE A 78 6.07 -15.49 -11.08
N ALA A 79 5.82 -15.48 -9.76
CA ALA A 79 5.97 -16.65 -8.88
C ALA A 79 4.90 -17.75 -9.08
N PHE A 80 4.25 -17.81 -10.25
CA PHE A 80 3.15 -18.75 -10.56
C PHE A 80 3.55 -20.23 -10.50
N LYS A 81 4.86 -20.53 -10.58
CA LYS A 81 5.38 -21.90 -10.51
C LYS A 81 5.12 -22.55 -9.15
N ASN A 82 5.17 -21.75 -8.07
CA ASN A 82 5.01 -22.23 -6.69
C ASN A 82 3.77 -21.60 -6.02
N ARG A 83 2.60 -22.21 -6.24
CA ARG A 83 1.30 -21.74 -5.70
C ARG A 83 1.31 -21.55 -4.18
N SER A 84 2.02 -22.41 -3.45
CA SER A 84 2.18 -22.31 -1.99
C SER A 84 2.97 -21.06 -1.60
N ALA A 85 4.08 -20.77 -2.29
CA ALA A 85 4.88 -19.58 -2.08
C ALA A 85 4.08 -18.31 -2.46
N GLN A 86 3.35 -18.34 -3.58
CA GLN A 86 2.55 -17.21 -4.05
C GLN A 86 1.48 -16.78 -3.02
N LYS A 87 0.84 -17.75 -2.37
CA LYS A 87 -0.10 -17.51 -1.25
C LYS A 87 0.60 -16.92 -0.03
N ARG A 88 1.75 -17.47 0.37
CA ARG A 88 2.52 -16.97 1.53
C ARG A 88 2.99 -15.54 1.30
N ILE A 89 3.54 -15.25 0.13
CA ILE A 89 3.99 -13.90 -0.25
C ILE A 89 2.81 -12.92 -0.24
N ALA A 90 1.67 -13.28 -0.84
CA ALA A 90 0.49 -12.42 -0.82
C ALA A 90 -0.05 -12.18 0.61
N ALA A 91 0.01 -13.18 1.50
CA ALA A 91 -0.37 -13.02 2.89
C ALA A 91 0.62 -12.11 3.66
N VAL A 92 1.92 -12.28 3.41
CA VAL A 92 2.96 -11.39 3.95
C VAL A 92 2.77 -9.96 3.45
N SER A 93 2.42 -9.77 2.17
CA SER A 93 2.10 -8.44 1.62
C SER A 93 0.96 -7.78 2.39
N ILE A 94 -0.11 -8.49 2.74
CA ILE A 94 -1.21 -7.92 3.56
C ILE A 94 -0.69 -7.44 4.91
N VAL A 95 0.12 -8.26 5.60
CA VAL A 95 0.70 -7.89 6.89
C VAL A 95 1.61 -6.67 6.74
N LEU A 96 2.43 -6.62 5.70
CA LEU A 96 3.30 -5.48 5.41
C LEU A 96 2.51 -4.20 5.13
N VAL A 97 1.39 -4.27 4.40
CA VAL A 97 0.50 -3.11 4.18
C VAL A 97 -0.05 -2.61 5.53
N LEU A 98 -0.47 -3.50 6.42
CA LEU A 98 -0.97 -3.14 7.75
C LEU A 98 0.12 -2.50 8.62
N VAL A 99 1.35 -3.03 8.58
CA VAL A 99 2.49 -2.44 9.27
C VAL A 99 2.78 -1.04 8.72
N LEU A 100 2.72 -0.83 7.41
CA LEU A 100 2.87 0.48 6.77
C LEU A 100 1.78 1.47 7.22
N ALA A 101 0.54 0.99 7.36
CA ALA A 101 -0.59 1.76 7.89
C ALA A 101 -0.33 2.23 9.33
N GLY A 102 0.08 1.28 10.19
CA GLY A 102 0.39 1.56 11.59
C GLY A 102 1.57 2.51 11.72
N TRP A 103 2.63 2.29 10.96
CA TRP A 103 3.82 3.15 10.95
C TRP A 103 3.49 4.57 10.53
N SER A 104 2.70 4.75 9.45
CA SER A 104 2.28 6.09 9.03
C SER A 104 1.40 6.80 10.06
N SER A 105 0.58 6.06 10.80
CA SER A 105 -0.24 6.60 11.90
C SER A 105 0.61 7.02 13.11
N VAL A 106 1.62 6.24 13.49
CA VAL A 106 2.57 6.60 14.55
C VAL A 106 3.37 7.83 14.15
N TYR A 107 3.87 7.87 12.91
CA TYR A 107 4.54 9.05 12.37
C TYR A 107 3.63 10.28 12.39
N GLY A 108 2.35 10.09 12.07
CA GLY A 108 1.29 11.09 12.19
C GLY A 108 1.15 11.71 13.59
N GLN A 109 1.36 10.91 14.65
CA GLN A 109 1.26 11.39 16.04
C GLN A 109 2.44 12.27 16.46
N HIS A 110 3.60 12.09 15.81
CA HIS A 110 4.78 12.90 16.08
C HIS A 110 4.73 14.29 15.41
N LEU A 111 3.70 14.60 14.61
CA LEU A 111 3.52 15.96 14.09
C LEU A 111 3.16 16.93 15.22
N PRO A 112 3.56 18.22 15.09
CA PRO A 112 3.16 19.26 16.04
C PRO A 112 1.63 19.32 16.17
N GLY A 113 1.14 19.15 17.40
CA GLY A 113 -0.28 19.07 17.74
C GLY A 113 -0.95 17.71 17.49
N GLY A 114 -0.20 16.64 17.24
CA GLY A 114 -0.68 15.25 17.11
C GLY A 114 -1.67 15.01 15.96
N LEU A 115 -2.46 13.93 16.06
CA LEU A 115 -3.57 13.63 15.13
C LEU A 115 -4.83 14.48 15.37
N THR A 116 -4.82 15.38 16.36
CA THR A 116 -5.96 16.25 16.64
C THR A 116 -6.22 17.14 15.41
N ASN A 117 -7.41 17.02 14.81
CA ASN A 117 -7.82 17.64 13.53
C ASN A 117 -7.12 17.11 12.27
N ALA A 118 -6.51 15.93 12.33
CA ALA A 118 -6.00 15.25 11.15
C ALA A 118 -7.13 14.55 10.39
N SER A 119 -7.23 14.83 9.09
CA SER A 119 -8.12 14.16 8.17
C SER A 119 -7.45 12.94 7.55
N VAL A 120 -8.23 11.87 7.39
CA VAL A 120 -7.80 10.68 6.68
C VAL A 120 -7.64 11.03 5.20
N GLY A 121 -6.40 10.94 4.69
CA GLY A 121 -6.09 11.20 3.30
C GLY A 121 -6.57 10.07 2.38
N SER A 122 -6.73 10.36 1.09
CA SER A 122 -7.13 9.37 0.09
C SER A 122 -6.17 8.18 -0.01
N GLY A 123 -4.91 8.34 0.38
CA GLY A 123 -3.92 7.26 0.48
C GLY A 123 -4.32 6.17 1.49
N ALA A 124 -4.98 6.51 2.60
CA ALA A 124 -5.42 5.50 3.57
C ALA A 124 -6.49 4.56 2.99
N ILE A 125 -7.37 5.07 2.13
CA ILE A 125 -8.39 4.28 1.42
C ILE A 125 -7.70 3.34 0.42
N LEU A 126 -6.67 3.81 -0.29
CA LEU A 126 -5.85 2.99 -1.18
C LEU A 126 -5.13 1.86 -0.44
N LEU A 127 -4.69 2.09 0.79
CA LEU A 127 -4.11 1.07 1.65
C LEU A 127 -5.09 -0.07 1.93
N LEU A 128 -6.35 0.27 2.26
CA LEU A 128 -7.43 -0.71 2.45
C LEU A 128 -7.72 -1.47 1.14
N LEU A 129 -7.75 -0.77 0.01
CA LEU A 129 -7.90 -1.39 -1.32
C LEU A 129 -6.77 -2.38 -1.64
N ALA A 130 -5.51 -2.04 -1.32
CA ALA A 130 -4.37 -2.92 -1.54
C ALA A 130 -4.50 -4.24 -0.74
N ILE A 131 -5.00 -4.16 0.51
CA ILE A 131 -5.29 -5.34 1.34
C ILE A 131 -6.38 -6.19 0.69
N ILE A 132 -7.48 -5.58 0.23
CA ILE A 132 -8.58 -6.27 -0.42
C ILE A 132 -8.10 -6.99 -1.68
N PHE A 133 -7.30 -6.34 -2.53
CA PHE A 133 -6.76 -6.94 -3.75
C PHE A 133 -5.81 -8.10 -3.44
N CYS A 134 -4.94 -7.98 -2.43
CA CYS A 134 -4.11 -9.10 -1.98
C CYS A 134 -4.95 -10.27 -1.44
N ALA A 135 -6.02 -10.00 -0.69
CA ALA A 135 -6.92 -11.03 -0.17
C ALA A 135 -7.68 -11.76 -1.30
N LEU A 136 -8.12 -11.02 -2.33
CA LEU A 136 -8.74 -11.58 -3.52
C LEU A 136 -7.76 -12.41 -4.34
N ALA A 137 -6.50 -11.99 -4.44
CA ALA A 137 -5.44 -12.79 -5.05
C ALA A 137 -5.27 -14.14 -4.33
N ILE A 138 -5.19 -14.15 -2.99
CA ILE A 138 -5.10 -15.40 -2.20
C ILE A 138 -6.30 -16.31 -2.46
N ARG A 139 -7.51 -15.76 -2.48
CA ARG A 139 -8.73 -16.52 -2.81
C ARG A 139 -8.65 -17.12 -4.21
N GLY A 140 -8.20 -16.36 -5.19
CA GLY A 140 -7.96 -16.83 -6.56
C GLY A 140 -6.98 -18.01 -6.61
N ILE A 141 -5.86 -17.92 -5.91
CA ILE A 141 -4.85 -18.98 -5.86
C ILE A 141 -5.41 -20.26 -5.23
N ARG A 142 -6.17 -20.16 -4.14
CA ARG A 142 -6.80 -21.31 -3.46
C ARG A 142 -7.79 -22.03 -4.38
N LYS A 143 -8.64 -21.29 -5.08
CA LYS A 143 -9.62 -21.87 -6.02
C LYS A 143 -8.92 -22.62 -7.15
N ASP A 144 -7.82 -22.07 -7.67
CA ASP A 144 -7.08 -22.70 -8.76
C ASP A 144 -6.35 -23.99 -8.33
N GLU A 145 -5.83 -24.02 -7.11
CA GLU A 145 -5.23 -25.23 -6.51
C GLU A 145 -6.27 -26.34 -6.29
N GLN A 146 -7.50 -25.98 -5.87
CA GLN A 146 -8.60 -26.92 -5.70
C GLN A 146 -9.02 -27.57 -7.02
N LEU A 147 -9.13 -26.79 -8.11
CA LEU A 147 -9.50 -27.29 -9.43
C LEU A 147 -8.50 -28.32 -9.97
N LEU A 148 -7.20 -28.05 -9.80
CA LEU A 148 -6.15 -29.00 -10.19
C LEU A 148 -6.22 -30.28 -9.36
N ARG A 149 -6.45 -30.16 -8.05
CA ARG A 149 -6.52 -31.31 -7.14
C ARG A 149 -7.77 -32.17 -7.35
N SER A 150 -8.87 -31.61 -7.85
CA SER A 150 -10.04 -32.41 -8.26
C SER A 150 -9.84 -33.12 -9.59
N ALA A 151 -9.11 -32.52 -10.53
CA ALA A 151 -8.81 -33.16 -11.82
C ALA A 151 -7.88 -34.37 -11.65
N ASP A 152 -6.95 -34.31 -10.71
CA ASP A 152 -6.00 -35.39 -10.42
C ASP A 152 -6.65 -36.61 -9.72
N ARG A 153 -7.86 -36.44 -9.14
CA ARG A 153 -8.62 -37.54 -8.51
C ARG A 153 -9.44 -38.37 -9.50
N LEU A 154 -9.61 -37.88 -10.74
CA LEU A 154 -10.39 -38.53 -11.79
C LEU A 154 -9.50 -39.31 -12.79
N ARG A 155 -8.18 -39.20 -12.65
CA ARG A 155 -7.18 -39.99 -13.36
C ARG A 155 -6.71 -41.13 -12.48
#